data_AF-A0A7K1GLU0-F1
#
_entry.id   AF-A0A7K1GLU0-F1
#
_cell.length_a   1.000
_cell.length_b   1.000
_cell.length_c   1.000
_cell.angle_alpha   90.00
_cell.angle_beta   90.00
_cell.angle_gamma   90.00
#
_symmetry.space_group_name_H-M   'P 1'
#
loop_
_entity.id
_entity.type
_entity.pdbx_description
1 polymer ?
#
loop_
_entity_poly.entity_id
_entity_poly.type
_entity_poly.pdbx_seq_one_letter_code
_entity_poly.pdbx_strand_id
1 'polypeptide(L)'
;MKKRLLVNALMLLVFFLGIGGQAYAQFTVQEDFKGSSTKKNNVIFIGGAYLTASDNATVQKDNNGDGWLRLTEAKGTKSGGVIIDEAFSSDKGVVLDFEYKTWRTKEGADDVSALPAGTPKRGGDGFTVFLLDGNTLGDRVTLGGTGHNLGYGGSQGYNDALTNGYLGLGLDEYGNYIFAGTNGIREVRLRKDGYWYEDGTNETEQLRYSLKNSVGLRGKSNYQNNTPLIGYKTIAS
;
A
#
# COMPACT_ATOMS: atom_id res chain seq x y z
N MET A 1 -29.63 -12.90 57.07
CA MET A 1 -28.37 -12.25 56.61
C MET A 1 -28.44 -10.76 56.92
N LYS A 2 -27.44 -10.16 57.58
CA LYS A 2 -27.48 -8.73 57.95
C LYS A 2 -27.52 -7.89 56.66
N LYS A 3 -28.43 -6.91 56.52
CA LYS A 3 -28.57 -6.05 55.31
C LYS A 3 -27.24 -5.47 54.82
N ARG A 4 -26.32 -5.15 55.75
CA ARG A 4 -24.95 -4.70 55.45
C ARG A 4 -24.11 -5.73 54.69
N LEU A 5 -24.25 -7.02 54.98
CA LEU A 5 -23.54 -8.08 54.28
C LEU A 5 -24.04 -8.24 52.83
N LEU A 6 -25.35 -8.08 52.60
CA LEU A 6 -25.94 -8.16 51.26
C LEU A 6 -25.48 -6.98 50.39
N VAL A 7 -25.45 -5.77 50.95
CA VAL A 7 -24.99 -4.56 50.25
C VAL A 7 -23.50 -4.67 49.88
N ASN A 8 -22.66 -5.17 50.79
CA ASN A 8 -21.24 -5.36 50.52
C ASN A 8 -21.00 -6.44 49.43
N ALA A 9 -21.77 -7.53 49.46
CA ALA A 9 -21.69 -8.55 48.42
C ALA A 9 -22.14 -8.04 47.04
N LEU A 10 -23.19 -7.21 46.99
CA LEU A 10 -23.67 -6.61 45.75
C LEU A 10 -22.67 -5.60 45.17
N MET A 11 -22.03 -4.79 46.02
CA MET A 11 -20.97 -3.84 45.62
C MET A 11 -19.77 -4.57 45.01
N LEU A 12 -19.34 -5.68 45.62
CA LEU A 12 -18.24 -6.51 45.10
C LEU A 12 -18.59 -7.13 43.74
N LEU A 13 -19.83 -7.61 43.57
CA LEU A 13 -20.30 -8.18 42.30
C LEU A 13 -20.28 -7.14 41.17
N VAL A 14 -20.74 -5.91 41.44
CA VAL A 14 -20.70 -4.81 40.45
C VAL A 14 -19.27 -4.42 40.11
N PHE A 15 -18.35 -4.44 41.07
CA PHE A 15 -16.94 -4.17 40.83
C PHE A 15 -16.29 -5.24 39.94
N PHE A 16 -16.60 -6.52 40.13
CA PHE A 16 -16.09 -7.60 39.29
C PHE A 16 -16.70 -7.63 37.88
N LEU A 17 -17.96 -7.19 37.71
CA LEU A 17 -18.60 -7.08 36.40
C LEU A 17 -18.04 -5.91 35.56
N GLY A 18 -17.43 -4.91 36.18
CA GLY A 18 -16.85 -3.75 35.50
C GLY A 18 -15.43 -3.95 34.93
N ILE A 19 -14.74 -5.05 35.27
CA ILE A 19 -13.32 -5.27 34.91
C ILE A 19 -13.17 -6.06 33.59
N GLY A 20 -14.25 -6.56 33.01
CA GLY A 20 -14.22 -7.42 31.82
C GLY A 20 -14.10 -6.73 30.45
N GLY A 21 -14.04 -5.40 30.40
CA GLY A 21 -13.87 -4.68 29.14
C GLY A 21 -12.44 -4.79 28.64
N GLN A 22 -12.21 -5.43 27.49
CA GLN A 22 -10.94 -5.28 26.77
C GLN A 22 -10.81 -3.82 26.35
N ALA A 23 -9.98 -3.06 27.07
CA ALA A 23 -9.55 -1.75 26.61
C ALA A 23 -8.63 -1.97 25.40
N TYR A 24 -9.17 -1.84 24.19
CA TYR A 24 -8.36 -1.71 22.99
C TYR A 24 -7.61 -0.37 23.10
N ALA A 25 -6.40 -0.43 23.64
CA ALA A 25 -5.48 0.69 23.59
C ALA A 25 -5.23 1.03 22.13
N GLN A 26 -5.23 2.33 21.80
CA GLN A 26 -4.66 2.80 20.55
C GLN A 26 -3.18 2.39 20.57
N PHE A 27 -2.77 1.51 19.65
CA PHE A 27 -1.35 1.28 19.47
C PHE A 27 -0.77 2.37 18.58
N THR A 28 0.49 2.71 18.81
CA THR A 28 1.26 3.60 17.94
C THR A 28 2.46 2.84 17.45
N VAL A 29 2.61 2.77 16.13
CA VAL A 29 3.84 2.26 15.51
C VAL A 29 4.71 3.46 15.20
N GLN A 30 5.85 3.55 15.86
CA GLN A 30 6.86 4.56 15.59
C GLN A 30 8.11 3.87 15.06
N GLU A 31 8.19 3.80 13.74
CA GLU A 31 9.35 3.29 13.00
C GLU A 31 9.72 4.32 11.94
N ASP A 32 10.94 4.84 12.02
CA ASP A 32 11.44 5.86 11.08
C ASP A 32 12.31 5.25 9.98
N PHE A 33 12.66 3.97 10.11
CA PHE A 33 13.47 3.21 9.16
C PHE A 33 14.84 3.83 8.84
N LYS A 34 15.36 4.70 9.72
CA LYS A 34 16.65 5.36 9.52
C LYS A 34 17.85 4.53 9.99
N GLY A 35 17.58 3.54 10.84
CA GLY A 35 18.60 2.68 11.43
C GLY A 35 19.08 1.56 10.50
N SER A 36 20.17 0.90 10.90
CA SER A 36 20.65 -0.34 10.28
C SER A 36 19.78 -1.56 10.60
N SER A 37 18.87 -1.42 11.55
CA SER A 37 17.86 -2.39 11.96
C SER A 37 16.57 -1.67 12.35
N THR A 38 15.45 -2.39 12.38
CA THR A 38 14.18 -1.87 12.88
C THR A 38 14.21 -1.78 14.41
N LYS A 39 13.43 -0.85 14.97
CA LYS A 39 13.24 -0.69 16.42
C LYS A 39 12.24 -1.71 16.98
N LYS A 40 11.44 -2.31 16.10
CA LYS A 40 10.41 -3.29 16.43
C LYS A 40 10.68 -4.60 15.71
N ASN A 41 10.34 -5.70 16.38
CA ASN A 41 10.55 -7.06 15.86
C ASN A 41 9.38 -7.54 14.98
N ASN A 42 8.26 -6.81 14.94
CA ASN A 42 7.09 -7.11 14.11
C ASN A 42 7.17 -6.50 12.71
N VAL A 43 8.35 -6.07 12.27
CA VAL A 43 8.55 -5.49 10.94
C VAL A 43 9.11 -6.56 10.01
N ILE A 44 8.38 -6.87 8.96
CA ILE A 44 8.68 -7.97 8.04
C ILE A 44 8.93 -7.40 6.65
N PHE A 45 10.14 -7.63 6.13
CA PHE A 45 10.53 -7.23 4.79
C PHE A 45 10.16 -8.31 3.78
N ILE A 46 9.58 -7.92 2.66
CA ILE A 46 9.15 -8.82 1.59
C ILE A 46 9.78 -8.37 0.28
N GLY A 47 10.22 -9.34 -0.54
CA GLY A 47 10.77 -9.08 -1.86
C GLY A 47 12.10 -8.31 -1.79
N GLY A 48 12.24 -7.27 -2.62
CA GLY A 48 13.46 -6.47 -2.73
C GLY A 48 13.60 -5.34 -1.72
N ALA A 49 12.74 -5.26 -0.69
CA ALA A 49 12.78 -4.17 0.27
C ALA A 49 13.91 -4.35 1.30
N TYR A 50 14.54 -3.25 1.71
CA TYR A 50 15.61 -3.25 2.71
C TYR A 50 15.82 -1.86 3.33
N LEU A 51 16.59 -1.80 4.43
CA LEU A 51 17.03 -0.54 5.04
C LEU A 51 18.35 -0.09 4.44
N THR A 52 18.45 1.14 3.97
CA THR A 52 19.67 1.62 3.30
C THR A 52 20.87 1.77 4.22
N ALA A 53 20.66 1.83 5.54
CA ALA A 53 21.72 1.80 6.55
C ALA A 53 22.09 0.38 7.02
N SER A 54 21.38 -0.66 6.56
CA SER A 54 21.67 -2.07 6.91
C SER A 54 22.80 -2.65 6.08
N ASP A 55 23.32 -3.81 6.49
CA ASP A 55 24.30 -4.58 5.70
C ASP A 55 23.71 -5.17 4.41
N ASN A 56 22.37 -5.19 4.29
CA ASN A 56 21.68 -5.61 3.06
C ASN A 56 21.63 -4.49 2.00
N ALA A 57 22.19 -3.31 2.29
CA ALA A 57 22.17 -2.20 1.35
C ALA A 57 22.87 -2.55 0.03
N THR A 58 22.11 -2.49 -1.08
CA THR A 58 22.62 -2.90 -2.39
C THR A 58 23.23 -1.76 -3.20
N VAL A 59 22.94 -0.52 -2.81
CA VAL A 59 23.50 0.70 -3.40
C VAL A 59 23.82 1.67 -2.28
N GLN A 60 25.11 2.00 -2.13
CA GLN A 60 25.69 2.93 -1.15
C GLN A 60 25.03 2.87 0.23
N LYS A 61 25.66 2.15 1.16
CA LYS A 61 25.18 2.05 2.53
C LYS A 61 25.19 3.43 3.21
N ASP A 62 24.02 3.84 3.72
CA ASP A 62 23.88 5.04 4.52
C ASP A 62 24.45 4.82 5.94
N ASN A 63 24.81 5.90 6.61
CA ASN A 63 25.16 5.82 8.03
C ASN A 63 23.94 5.43 8.87
N ASN A 64 24.17 4.74 9.98
CA ASN A 64 23.12 4.39 10.93
C ASN A 64 22.47 5.65 11.50
N GLY A 65 21.16 5.83 11.29
CA GLY A 65 20.41 7.03 11.68
C GLY A 65 20.14 8.02 10.53
N ASP A 66 20.77 7.82 9.38
CA ASP A 66 20.60 8.64 8.17
C ASP A 66 19.93 7.87 7.01
N GLY A 67 19.57 6.60 7.25
CA GLY A 67 19.00 5.72 6.23
C GLY A 67 17.53 5.97 5.91
N TRP A 68 17.01 5.15 5.00
CA TRP A 68 15.63 5.12 4.53
C TRP A 68 15.18 3.66 4.39
N LEU A 69 13.87 3.44 4.49
CA LEU A 69 13.27 2.24 3.92
C LEU A 69 13.30 2.34 2.39
N ARG A 70 13.98 1.41 1.73
CA ARG A 70 13.94 1.27 0.28
C ARG A 70 13.00 0.14 -0.09
N LEU A 71 11.90 0.47 -0.77
CA LEU A 71 10.96 -0.53 -1.31
C LEU A 71 11.49 -1.16 -2.60
N THR A 72 12.07 -0.35 -3.49
CA THR A 72 12.59 -0.79 -4.79
C THR A 72 13.87 -0.06 -5.17
N GLU A 73 14.75 -0.73 -5.89
CA GLU A 73 15.85 -0.09 -6.61
C GLU A 73 15.34 0.70 -7.82
N ALA A 74 16.09 1.73 -8.25
CA ALA A 74 15.83 2.50 -9.47
C ALA A 74 16.15 1.67 -10.75
N LYS A 75 15.45 0.54 -10.91
CA LYS A 75 15.57 -0.43 -12.00
C LYS A 75 14.18 -0.90 -12.42
N GLY A 76 14.02 -1.30 -13.67
CA GLY A 76 12.76 -1.87 -14.16
C GLY A 76 12.40 -3.18 -13.45
N THR A 77 11.09 -3.43 -13.33
CA THR A 77 10.51 -4.66 -12.81
C THR A 77 11.06 -5.03 -11.42
N LYS A 78 10.81 -4.16 -10.44
CA LYS A 78 11.14 -4.39 -9.03
C LYS A 78 9.88 -4.35 -8.18
N SER A 79 9.92 -5.10 -7.09
CA SER A 79 8.87 -5.17 -6.08
C SER A 79 9.51 -5.45 -4.73
N GLY A 80 9.02 -4.74 -3.73
CA GLY A 80 9.40 -4.91 -2.35
C GLY A 80 8.37 -4.22 -1.47
N GLY A 81 8.23 -4.72 -0.25
CA GLY A 81 7.24 -4.24 0.69
C GLY A 81 7.70 -4.48 2.12
N VAL A 82 7.04 -3.80 3.04
CA VAL A 82 7.21 -4.00 4.47
C VAL A 82 5.84 -4.16 5.10
N ILE A 83 5.70 -5.16 5.97
CA ILE A 83 4.54 -5.36 6.83
C ILE A 83 4.93 -5.00 8.25
N ILE A 84 4.07 -4.21 8.89
CA ILE A 84 4.06 -4.09 10.34
C ILE A 84 3.01 -5.08 10.83
N ASP A 85 3.46 -6.21 11.37
CA ASP A 85 2.64 -7.36 11.77
C ASP A 85 1.99 -7.10 13.14
N GLU A 86 1.05 -6.15 13.16
CA GLU A 86 0.31 -5.72 14.34
C GLU A 86 -1.17 -5.54 13.99
N ALA A 87 -2.03 -6.40 14.54
CA ALA A 87 -3.47 -6.31 14.33
C ALA A 87 -4.13 -5.27 15.26
N PHE A 88 -5.02 -4.44 14.71
CA PHE A 88 -5.91 -3.53 15.45
C PHE A 88 -7.37 -3.78 15.11
N SER A 89 -8.27 -3.34 15.99
CA SER A 89 -9.69 -3.21 15.66
C SER A 89 -9.91 -2.08 14.64
N SER A 90 -10.69 -2.35 13.60
CA SER A 90 -11.08 -1.37 12.59
C SER A 90 -12.08 -0.31 13.09
N ASP A 91 -12.59 -0.41 14.32
CA ASP A 91 -13.63 0.49 14.87
C ASP A 91 -13.19 1.95 15.00
N LYS A 92 -11.88 2.23 15.11
CA LYS A 92 -11.35 3.58 15.41
C LYS A 92 -10.59 4.23 14.26
N GLY A 93 -10.53 3.59 13.09
CA GLY A 93 -9.76 4.08 11.94
C GLY A 93 -8.25 4.07 12.20
N VAL A 94 -7.48 4.59 11.23
CA VAL A 94 -6.00 4.65 11.28
C VAL A 94 -5.55 6.04 10.86
N VAL A 95 -4.56 6.57 11.56
CA VAL A 95 -3.78 7.73 11.12
C VAL A 95 -2.38 7.24 10.78
N LEU A 96 -1.94 7.50 9.55
CA LEU A 96 -0.58 7.22 9.09
C LEU A 96 0.07 8.54 8.71
N ASP A 97 1.30 8.74 9.18
CA ASP A 97 2.15 9.85 8.80
C ASP A 97 3.50 9.29 8.37
N PHE A 98 3.97 9.69 7.19
CA PHE A 98 5.23 9.25 6.63
C PHE A 98 5.75 10.27 5.62
N GLU A 99 7.08 10.33 5.51
CA GLU A 99 7.77 11.03 4.45
C GLU A 99 8.26 10.01 3.42
N TYR A 100 8.17 10.35 2.13
CA TYR A 100 8.68 9.50 1.06
C TYR A 100 9.45 10.32 0.03
N LYS A 101 10.31 9.63 -0.71
CA LYS A 101 11.04 10.18 -1.86
C LYS A 101 10.99 9.18 -3.01
N THR A 102 10.78 9.69 -4.20
CA THR A 102 10.87 8.95 -5.46
C THR A 102 11.98 9.56 -6.30
N TRP A 103 12.74 8.72 -7.00
CA TRP A 103 13.75 9.15 -7.94
C TRP A 103 13.97 8.08 -9.01
N ARG A 104 14.56 8.49 -10.13
CA ARG A 104 14.93 7.60 -11.23
C ARG A 104 16.32 7.93 -11.72
N THR A 105 17.03 6.90 -12.20
CA THR A 105 18.36 7.03 -12.82
C THR A 105 18.33 6.89 -14.34
N LYS A 106 17.14 6.59 -14.91
CA LYS A 106 16.92 6.40 -16.33
C LYS A 106 15.63 7.10 -16.73
N GLU A 107 15.57 7.49 -18.00
CA GLU A 107 14.32 7.95 -18.63
C GLU A 107 13.28 6.81 -18.64
N GLY A 108 12.00 7.19 -18.69
CA GLY A 108 10.88 6.26 -18.85
C GLY A 108 10.98 5.43 -20.13
N ALA A 109 10.31 4.28 -20.12
CA ALA A 109 10.17 3.40 -21.29
C ALA A 109 8.83 3.56 -22.01
N ASP A 110 8.07 4.61 -21.68
CA ASP A 110 6.76 4.89 -22.26
C ASP A 110 6.85 5.40 -23.71
N ASP A 111 5.83 5.06 -24.49
CA ASP A 111 5.66 5.54 -25.86
C ASP A 111 4.90 6.87 -25.82
N VAL A 112 5.61 7.96 -26.14
CA VAL A 112 5.05 9.32 -26.15
C VAL A 112 4.65 9.78 -27.55
N SER A 113 4.69 8.92 -28.56
CA SER A 113 4.33 9.26 -29.94
C SER A 113 2.87 9.68 -30.09
N ALA A 114 2.00 9.21 -29.17
CA ALA A 114 0.59 9.55 -29.08
C ALA A 114 0.29 10.93 -28.45
N LEU A 115 1.32 11.64 -27.96
CA LEU A 115 1.19 12.83 -27.12
C LEU A 115 1.69 14.08 -27.85
N PRO A 116 1.35 15.30 -27.38
CA PRO A 116 1.88 16.52 -27.94
C PRO A 116 3.41 16.49 -28.04
N ALA A 117 3.95 17.02 -29.15
CA ALA A 117 5.38 17.09 -29.37
C ALA A 117 6.09 17.77 -28.18
N GLY A 118 7.18 17.17 -27.70
CA GLY A 118 7.92 17.65 -26.53
C GLY A 118 7.44 17.09 -25.18
N THR A 119 6.47 16.16 -25.17
CA THR A 119 6.06 15.48 -23.92
C THR A 119 7.21 14.62 -23.38
N PRO A 120 7.68 14.84 -22.13
CA PRO A 120 8.78 14.07 -21.57
C PRO A 120 8.30 12.70 -21.10
N LYS A 121 9.12 11.67 -21.33
CA LYS A 121 8.87 10.32 -20.82
C LYS A 121 8.84 10.29 -19.30
N ARG A 122 7.89 9.55 -18.74
CA ARG A 122 7.62 9.51 -17.29
C ARG A 122 8.30 8.33 -16.58
N GLY A 123 8.61 8.54 -15.30
CA GLY A 123 8.99 7.44 -14.40
C GLY A 123 7.76 6.69 -13.89
N GLY A 124 7.98 5.56 -13.25
CA GLY A 124 6.93 4.78 -12.61
C GLY A 124 7.50 3.64 -11.77
N ASP A 125 6.66 2.89 -11.07
CA ASP A 125 5.19 2.98 -11.11
C ASP A 125 4.58 3.73 -9.91
N GLY A 126 5.13 3.54 -8.72
CA GLY A 126 4.60 4.08 -7.46
C GLY A 126 4.65 3.06 -6.33
N PHE A 127 3.84 3.25 -5.29
CA PHE A 127 3.68 2.27 -4.20
C PHE A 127 2.29 2.33 -3.56
N THR A 128 1.94 1.30 -2.77
CA THR A 128 0.68 1.25 -2.02
C THR A 128 0.95 1.20 -0.53
N VAL A 129 0.24 2.03 0.25
CA VAL A 129 0.03 1.82 1.69
C VAL A 129 -1.25 1.04 1.88
N PHE A 130 -1.22 -0.08 2.61
CA PHE A 130 -2.37 -0.97 2.69
C PHE A 130 -2.66 -1.48 4.09
N LEU A 131 -3.90 -1.91 4.27
CA LEU A 131 -4.39 -2.71 5.39
C LEU A 131 -4.70 -4.12 4.88
N LEU A 132 -4.50 -5.13 5.71
CA LEU A 132 -4.82 -6.52 5.44
C LEU A 132 -5.54 -7.16 6.63
N ASP A 133 -6.13 -8.34 6.44
CA ASP A 133 -6.81 -9.08 7.51
C ASP A 133 -5.85 -9.38 8.67
N GLY A 134 -6.14 -8.85 9.86
CA GLY A 134 -5.30 -8.98 11.06
C GLY A 134 -5.10 -10.42 11.56
N ASN A 135 -5.79 -11.42 11.00
CA ASN A 135 -5.50 -12.84 11.25
C ASN A 135 -4.38 -13.39 10.35
N THR A 136 -3.93 -12.62 9.37
CA THR A 136 -2.84 -12.99 8.46
C THR A 136 -1.52 -12.62 9.11
N LEU A 137 -0.70 -13.62 9.42
CA LEU A 137 0.67 -13.40 9.88
C LEU A 137 1.49 -12.78 8.75
N GLY A 138 2.33 -11.79 9.06
CA GLY A 138 3.03 -11.03 8.03
C GLY A 138 4.05 -11.87 7.25
N ASP A 139 4.56 -12.96 7.81
CA ASP A 139 5.43 -13.93 7.12
C ASP A 139 4.70 -14.79 6.07
N ARG A 140 3.35 -14.75 6.06
CA ARG A 140 2.48 -15.42 5.08
C ARG A 140 1.98 -14.47 4.00
N VAL A 141 2.34 -13.18 4.06
CA VAL A 141 1.89 -12.19 3.08
C VAL A 141 2.73 -12.29 1.81
N THR A 142 2.05 -12.44 0.67
CA THR A 142 2.64 -12.21 -0.66
C THR A 142 2.19 -10.87 -1.21
N LEU A 143 3.11 -10.15 -1.86
CA LEU A 143 2.80 -8.92 -2.58
C LEU A 143 2.04 -9.23 -3.86
N GLY A 144 1.18 -8.28 -4.26
CA GLY A 144 0.52 -8.24 -5.54
C GLY A 144 1.48 -8.08 -6.73
N GLY A 145 0.88 -7.90 -7.91
CA GLY A 145 1.60 -7.68 -9.16
C GLY A 145 2.51 -6.44 -9.15
N THR A 146 3.54 -6.48 -9.99
CA THR A 146 4.41 -5.33 -10.26
C THR A 146 3.77 -4.36 -11.25
N GLY A 147 4.45 -3.26 -11.56
CA GLY A 147 3.92 -2.28 -12.50
C GLY A 147 2.77 -1.48 -11.91
N HIS A 148 1.76 -1.22 -12.74
CA HIS A 148 0.49 -0.56 -12.40
C HIS A 148 -0.29 -1.18 -11.22
N ASN A 149 0.10 -2.36 -10.73
CA ASN A 149 -0.55 -3.05 -9.62
C ASN A 149 -0.03 -2.56 -8.26
N LEU A 150 1.13 -1.89 -8.25
CA LEU A 150 1.77 -1.29 -7.08
C LEU A 150 1.90 -2.27 -5.89
N GLY A 151 2.08 -3.56 -6.15
CA GLY A 151 2.17 -4.60 -5.12
C GLY A 151 0.86 -4.88 -4.36
N TYR A 152 -0.27 -4.29 -4.78
CA TYR A 152 -1.58 -4.46 -4.13
C TYR A 152 -2.57 -5.25 -5.00
N GLY A 153 -2.76 -4.83 -6.25
CA GLY A 153 -3.60 -5.53 -7.22
C GLY A 153 -2.94 -6.80 -7.75
N GLY A 154 -3.71 -7.74 -8.29
CA GLY A 154 -3.20 -8.96 -8.93
C GLY A 154 -3.61 -9.03 -10.39
N SER A 155 -2.79 -9.59 -11.27
CA SER A 155 -3.07 -9.64 -12.72
C SER A 155 -3.62 -10.99 -13.18
N GLN A 156 -4.50 -10.98 -14.19
CA GLN A 156 -5.03 -12.20 -14.80
C GLN A 156 -3.88 -13.02 -15.41
N GLY A 157 -3.70 -14.25 -14.90
CA GLY A 157 -2.68 -15.19 -15.37
C GLY A 157 -1.28 -15.00 -14.80
N TYR A 158 -1.03 -13.98 -13.96
CA TYR A 158 0.25 -13.76 -13.28
C TYR A 158 0.03 -13.25 -11.85
N ASN A 159 0.56 -13.99 -10.86
CA ASN A 159 0.64 -13.75 -9.41
C ASN A 159 -0.60 -13.16 -8.70
N ASP A 160 -0.83 -13.68 -7.50
CA ASP A 160 -1.95 -13.31 -6.64
C ASP A 160 -1.94 -11.81 -6.32
N ALA A 161 -3.12 -11.21 -6.11
CA ALA A 161 -3.20 -9.90 -5.45
C ALA A 161 -2.61 -9.99 -4.03
N LEU A 162 -2.37 -8.85 -3.38
CA LEU A 162 -1.84 -8.85 -2.01
C LEU A 162 -2.64 -9.83 -1.13
N THR A 163 -1.95 -10.72 -0.42
CA THR A 163 -2.60 -11.70 0.47
C THR A 163 -3.52 -11.00 1.47
N ASN A 164 -4.82 -11.32 1.41
CA ASN A 164 -5.85 -10.82 2.33
C ASN A 164 -5.88 -9.29 2.50
N GLY A 165 -5.51 -8.53 1.48
CA GLY A 165 -5.61 -7.08 1.46
C GLY A 165 -7.05 -6.60 1.65
N TYR A 166 -7.24 -5.66 2.56
CA TYR A 166 -8.54 -5.08 2.91
C TYR A 166 -8.77 -3.72 2.24
N LEU A 167 -7.75 -2.86 2.27
CA LEU A 167 -7.79 -1.50 1.72
C LEU A 167 -6.39 -1.12 1.23
N GLY A 168 -6.29 -0.51 0.05
CA GLY A 168 -5.02 -0.04 -0.51
C GLY A 168 -5.11 1.42 -0.96
N LEU A 169 -4.19 2.26 -0.49
CA LEU A 169 -3.98 3.64 -0.91
C LEU A 169 -2.73 3.69 -1.80
N GLY A 170 -2.92 3.71 -3.11
CA GLY A 170 -1.83 3.79 -4.08
C GLY A 170 -1.42 5.23 -4.36
N LEU A 171 -0.13 5.50 -4.28
CA LEU A 171 0.51 6.72 -4.78
C LEU A 171 1.10 6.37 -6.16
N ASP A 172 0.41 6.82 -7.20
CA ASP A 172 0.63 6.41 -8.60
C ASP A 172 1.33 7.53 -9.38
N GLU A 173 2.57 7.26 -9.78
CA GLU A 173 3.39 8.20 -10.55
C GLU A 173 3.16 8.07 -12.05
N TYR A 174 2.68 6.91 -12.50
CA TYR A 174 2.53 6.59 -13.91
C TYR A 174 1.13 6.94 -14.44
N GLY A 175 0.08 6.75 -13.64
CA GLY A 175 -1.30 7.11 -13.95
C GLY A 175 -2.18 5.97 -14.44
N ASN A 176 -1.88 4.72 -14.06
CA ASN A 176 -2.64 3.52 -14.46
C ASN A 176 -3.08 2.63 -13.28
N TYR A 177 -2.71 2.97 -12.04
CA TYR A 177 -3.22 2.33 -10.82
C TYR A 177 -4.71 2.65 -10.58
N ILE A 178 -5.20 3.78 -11.07
CA ILE A 178 -6.57 4.26 -10.83
C ILE A 178 -7.57 3.89 -11.94
N PHE A 179 -7.19 3.02 -12.86
CA PHE A 179 -8.06 2.66 -13.97
C PHE A 179 -9.15 1.66 -13.52
N ALA A 180 -10.40 1.95 -13.87
CA ALA A 180 -11.54 1.06 -13.62
C ALA A 180 -11.43 -0.20 -14.50
N GLY A 181 -11.70 -1.38 -13.92
CA GLY A 181 -11.54 -2.66 -14.62
C GLY A 181 -10.10 -3.15 -14.73
N THR A 182 -9.12 -2.35 -14.30
CA THR A 182 -7.75 -2.85 -14.18
C THR A 182 -7.62 -3.57 -12.84
N ASN A 183 -7.49 -4.89 -12.91
CA ASN A 183 -6.77 -5.63 -11.88
C ASN A 183 -5.27 -5.49 -12.11
N GLY A 184 -4.87 -4.28 -12.51
CA GLY A 184 -3.70 -4.18 -13.35
C GLY A 184 -3.68 -5.18 -14.51
N ILE A 185 -4.80 -5.31 -15.21
CA ILE A 185 -4.85 -6.10 -16.42
C ILE A 185 -4.80 -5.09 -17.55
N ARG A 186 -4.02 -5.44 -18.57
CA ARG A 186 -4.01 -4.78 -19.89
C ARG A 186 -5.37 -4.82 -20.58
N GLU A 187 -6.40 -5.45 -20.02
CA GLU A 187 -7.78 -5.33 -20.45
C GLU A 187 -8.44 -4.13 -19.76
N VAL A 188 -7.79 -2.97 -19.86
CA VAL A 188 -8.47 -1.74 -19.54
C VAL A 188 -9.44 -1.51 -20.67
N ARG A 189 -10.73 -1.74 -20.45
CA ARG A 189 -11.74 -0.99 -21.19
C ARG A 189 -11.84 0.35 -20.46
N LEU A 190 -11.10 1.35 -20.92
CA LEU A 190 -11.19 2.70 -20.34
C LEU A 190 -12.56 3.28 -20.68
N ARG A 191 -13.31 3.78 -19.69
CA ARG A 191 -14.56 4.48 -19.94
C ARG A 191 -14.31 5.99 -19.94
N LYS A 192 -14.26 6.59 -21.13
CA LYS A 192 -14.33 8.05 -21.32
C LYS A 192 -15.59 8.36 -22.13
N ASP A 193 -16.41 9.29 -21.65
CA ASP A 193 -17.64 9.74 -22.31
C ASP A 193 -18.63 8.60 -22.69
N GLY A 194 -18.60 7.48 -21.96
CA GLY A 194 -19.47 6.32 -22.23
C GLY A 194 -18.89 5.27 -23.20
N TYR A 195 -17.71 5.49 -23.77
CA TYR A 195 -17.05 4.58 -24.72
C TYR A 195 -15.88 3.83 -24.10
N TRP A 196 -15.64 2.61 -24.59
CA TRP A 196 -14.57 1.71 -24.15
C TRP A 196 -13.34 1.84 -25.08
N TYR A 197 -12.14 2.06 -24.53
CA TYR A 197 -10.87 2.07 -25.29
C TYR A 197 -9.99 0.89 -24.87
N GLU A 198 -9.29 0.27 -25.83
CA GLU A 198 -8.34 -0.85 -25.61
C GLU A 198 -6.97 -0.35 -25.19
N ASP A 199 -6.32 -1.00 -24.22
CA ASP A 199 -4.95 -0.70 -23.78
C ASP A 199 -3.94 -0.63 -24.93
N GLY A 200 -3.06 0.37 -24.88
CA GLY A 200 -2.02 0.58 -25.88
C GLY A 200 -2.47 1.44 -27.06
N THR A 201 -3.72 1.92 -27.05
CA THR A 201 -4.19 2.97 -27.98
C THR A 201 -3.67 4.34 -27.55
N ASN A 202 -3.56 5.26 -28.52
CA ASN A 202 -3.13 6.64 -28.27
C ASN A 202 -3.99 7.34 -27.20
N GLU A 203 -5.29 7.04 -27.18
CA GLU A 203 -6.24 7.58 -26.21
C GLU A 203 -5.98 7.07 -24.79
N THR A 204 -5.60 5.80 -24.63
CA THR A 204 -5.22 5.28 -23.31
C THR A 204 -3.97 5.95 -22.78
N GLU A 205 -3.02 6.23 -23.65
CA GLU A 205 -1.75 6.84 -23.25
C GLU A 205 -1.95 8.30 -22.85
N GLN A 206 -2.75 9.06 -23.62
CA GLN A 206 -3.19 10.40 -23.25
C GLN A 206 -3.90 10.42 -21.89
N LEU A 207 -4.79 9.44 -21.63
CA LEU A 207 -5.49 9.32 -20.36
C LEU A 207 -4.53 9.04 -19.20
N ARG A 208 -3.61 8.09 -19.34
CA ARG A 208 -2.58 7.84 -18.30
C ARG A 208 -1.80 9.10 -17.99
N TYR A 209 -1.42 9.86 -19.02
CA TYR A 209 -0.68 11.10 -18.87
C TYR A 209 -1.45 12.19 -18.13
N SER A 210 -2.78 12.23 -18.30
CA SER A 210 -3.66 13.13 -17.54
C SER A 210 -3.86 12.70 -16.09
N LEU A 211 -3.52 11.45 -15.76
CA LEU A 211 -3.77 10.80 -14.47
C LEU A 211 -2.49 10.46 -13.69
N LYS A 212 -1.32 10.84 -14.21
CA LYS A 212 -0.03 10.73 -13.50
C LYS A 212 -0.08 11.51 -12.19
N ASN A 213 0.75 11.10 -11.22
CA ASN A 213 0.78 11.69 -9.88
C ASN A 213 -0.62 11.69 -9.23
N SER A 214 -1.30 10.54 -9.25
CA SER A 214 -2.59 10.38 -8.63
C SER A 214 -2.51 9.56 -7.34
N VAL A 215 -3.50 9.75 -6.48
CA VAL A 215 -3.73 8.92 -5.31
C VAL A 215 -5.02 8.16 -5.51
N GLY A 216 -4.95 6.83 -5.44
CA GLY A 216 -6.08 5.93 -5.63
C GLY A 216 -6.40 5.14 -4.37
N LEU A 217 -7.68 5.03 -4.02
CA LEU A 217 -8.16 4.15 -2.97
C LEU A 217 -8.82 2.92 -3.58
N ARG A 218 -8.32 1.74 -3.22
CA ARG A 218 -8.84 0.45 -3.66
C ARG A 218 -9.34 -0.38 -2.48
N GLY A 219 -10.43 -1.10 -2.68
CA GLY A 219 -11.02 -2.00 -1.68
C GLY A 219 -10.26 -3.33 -1.56
N LYS A 220 -10.96 -4.34 -1.06
CA LYS A 220 -10.40 -5.67 -0.80
C LYS A 220 -9.66 -6.24 -2.01
N SER A 221 -8.45 -6.74 -1.80
CA SER A 221 -7.69 -7.45 -2.83
C SER A 221 -8.38 -8.77 -3.18
N ASN A 222 -8.40 -9.11 -4.46
CA ASN A 222 -9.00 -10.37 -4.92
C ASN A 222 -8.23 -10.94 -6.11
N TYR A 223 -7.90 -12.23 -6.01
CA TYR A 223 -7.30 -13.06 -7.06
C TYR A 223 -8.15 -13.10 -8.35
N GLN A 224 -9.48 -13.03 -8.23
CA GLN A 224 -10.42 -13.22 -9.33
C GLN A 224 -11.07 -11.91 -9.80
N ASN A 225 -10.22 -10.92 -10.07
CA ASN A 225 -10.55 -9.81 -10.96
C ASN A 225 -11.45 -8.68 -10.47
N ASN A 226 -11.45 -8.34 -9.17
CA ASN A 226 -12.07 -7.06 -8.79
C ASN A 226 -11.49 -6.53 -7.48
N THR A 227 -10.30 -5.92 -7.52
CA THR A 227 -9.89 -5.03 -6.44
C THR A 227 -10.50 -3.66 -6.74
N PRO A 228 -11.69 -3.33 -6.20
CA PRO A 228 -12.49 -2.24 -6.73
C PRO A 228 -11.83 -0.90 -6.43
N LEU A 229 -11.80 0.00 -7.43
CA LEU A 229 -11.48 1.39 -7.18
C LEU A 229 -12.65 2.04 -6.44
N ILE A 230 -12.38 2.58 -5.26
CA ILE A 230 -13.35 3.29 -4.42
C ILE A 230 -13.38 4.78 -4.81
N GLY A 231 -12.21 5.35 -5.06
CA GLY A 231 -12.06 6.76 -5.45
C GLY A 231 -10.62 7.11 -5.77
N TYR A 232 -10.40 8.26 -6.38
CA TYR A 232 -9.06 8.75 -6.68
C TYR A 232 -9.02 10.28 -6.74
N LYS A 233 -7.81 10.81 -6.71
CA LYS A 233 -7.54 12.23 -6.95
C LYS A 233 -6.19 12.40 -7.64
N THR A 234 -6.16 13.14 -8.74
CA THR A 234 -4.90 13.61 -9.33
C THR A 234 -4.35 14.76 -8.50
N ILE A 235 -3.08 14.67 -8.11
CA ILE A 235 -2.39 15.77 -7.44
C ILE A 235 -1.94 16.72 -8.56
N ALA A 236 -2.42 17.96 -8.52
CA ALA A 236 -2.04 18.96 -9.52
C ALA A 236 -0.51 19.08 -9.55
N SER A 237 0.07 18.87 -10.74
CA SER A 237 1.49 19.13 -11.04
C SER A 237 1.71 20.60 -11.35
#